data_AF-A0A960KNU6-F1
#
_entry.id   AF-A0A960KNU6-F1
#
_cell.length_a   1.000
_cell.length_b   1.000
_cell.length_c   1.000
_cell.angle_alpha   90.00
_cell.angle_beta   90.00
_cell.angle_gamma   90.00
#
_symmetry.space_group_name_H-M   'P 1'
#
loop_
_entity.id
_entity.type
_entity.pdbx_description
1 polymer ?
#
loop_
_entity_poly.entity_id
_entity_poly.type
_entity_poly.pdbx_seq_one_letter_code
_entity_poly.pdbx_strand_id
1 'polypeptide(L)'
;ACPGGHSVLWVDKAGGMLRPGIDQLPGTLQDWFCLQGGFALCGTEAGLALSMPDSPLLQTGPLEYGERRLHDPAAPTPPTELHAWLMSNYWETNFNADLGGFHGFRFVLGWGAGLTTPVQAQQELRKLDQELAMLRHSAGPN
;
A
#
# COMPACT_ATOMS: atom_id res chain seq x y z
N ALA A 1 -2.74 6.75 12.08
CA ALA A 1 -4.17 7.11 12.14
C ALA A 1 -4.36 8.55 11.67
N CYS A 2 -5.32 8.83 10.79
CA CYS A 2 -5.67 10.20 10.40
C CYS A 2 -6.32 10.94 11.59
N PRO A 3 -6.17 12.27 11.71
CA PRO A 3 -6.86 13.04 12.74
C PRO A 3 -8.33 13.23 12.35
N GLY A 4 -9.26 12.66 13.13
CA GLY A 4 -10.71 12.88 13.01
C GLY A 4 -11.46 11.76 12.26
N GLY A 5 -12.22 10.96 13.00
CA GLY A 5 -13.12 9.92 12.44
C GLY A 5 -12.43 8.59 12.13
N HIS A 6 -13.15 7.48 12.32
CA HIS A 6 -12.67 6.14 12.00
C HIS A 6 -12.42 6.00 10.50
N SER A 7 -11.17 6.12 10.06
CA SER A 7 -10.79 5.81 8.67
C SER A 7 -10.63 4.30 8.49
N VAL A 8 -11.11 3.76 7.37
CA VAL A 8 -10.93 2.35 7.01
C VAL A 8 -9.73 2.21 6.09
N LEU A 9 -8.82 1.30 6.44
CA LEU A 9 -7.70 0.93 5.58
C LEU A 9 -8.16 0.01 4.46
N TRP A 10 -7.80 0.38 3.23
CA TRP A 10 -7.98 -0.41 2.03
C TRP A 10 -6.64 -0.62 1.35
N VAL A 11 -6.35 -1.85 0.93
CA VAL A 11 -5.14 -2.19 0.18
C VAL A 11 -5.53 -2.70 -1.21
N ASP A 12 -4.83 -2.24 -2.25
CA ASP A 12 -5.06 -2.70 -3.63
C ASP A 12 -4.32 -4.03 -3.86
N LYS A 13 -5.07 -5.13 -3.88
CA LYS A 13 -4.54 -6.49 -3.97
C LYS A 13 -5.41 -7.35 -4.89
N ALA A 14 -4.76 -8.08 -5.79
CA ALA A 14 -5.41 -9.01 -6.72
C ALA A 14 -6.51 -8.36 -7.59
N GLY A 15 -6.36 -7.09 -7.94
CA GLY A 15 -7.26 -6.32 -8.79
C GLY A 15 -8.42 -5.66 -8.05
N GLY A 16 -8.49 -5.79 -6.72
CA GLY A 16 -9.56 -5.22 -5.90
C GLY A 16 -9.05 -4.57 -4.62
N MET A 17 -9.89 -3.73 -4.02
CA MET A 17 -9.63 -3.16 -2.71
C MET A 17 -10.05 -4.15 -1.62
N LEU A 18 -9.13 -4.46 -0.72
CA LEU A 18 -9.32 -5.38 0.39
C LEU A 18 -9.10 -4.64 1.72
N ARG A 19 -9.93 -4.92 2.73
CA ARG A 19 -9.67 -4.49 4.12
C ARG A 19 -8.84 -5.57 4.83
N PRO A 20 -7.59 -5.29 5.23
CA PRO A 20 -6.78 -6.23 5.99
C PRO A 20 -7.51 -6.76 7.23
N GLY A 21 -7.46 -8.07 7.45
CA GLY A 21 -8.12 -8.71 8.59
C GLY A 21 -9.65 -8.81 8.52
N ILE A 22 -10.30 -8.33 7.45
CA ILE A 22 -11.76 -8.42 7.28
C ILE A 22 -12.12 -9.17 5.99
N ASP A 23 -11.64 -8.69 4.83
CA ASP A 23 -11.95 -9.32 3.52
C ASP A 23 -10.90 -10.35 3.10
N GLN A 24 -10.00 -10.70 4.03
CA GLN A 24 -8.86 -11.55 3.79
C GLN A 24 -9.25 -13.04 3.75
N LEU A 25 -8.57 -13.81 2.90
CA LEU A 25 -8.81 -15.24 2.81
C LEU A 25 -8.30 -15.97 4.07
N PRO A 26 -9.06 -16.93 4.62
CA PRO A 26 -8.62 -17.72 5.77
C PRO A 26 -7.27 -18.42 5.50
N GLY A 27 -6.40 -18.47 6.50
CA GLY A 27 -5.12 -19.17 6.41
C GLY A 27 -4.01 -18.41 5.64
N THR A 28 -4.28 -17.19 5.16
CA THR A 28 -3.23 -16.33 4.57
C THR A 28 -2.48 -15.53 5.64
N LEU A 29 -1.23 -15.11 5.37
CA LEU A 29 -0.44 -14.34 6.32
C LEU A 29 -1.15 -13.03 6.71
N GLN A 30 -1.30 -12.79 8.01
CA GLN A 30 -2.22 -11.77 8.55
C GLN A 30 -1.79 -10.32 8.27
N ASP A 31 -0.49 -10.04 8.34
CA ASP A 31 0.05 -8.68 8.43
C ASP A 31 0.96 -8.31 7.26
N TRP A 32 1.06 -9.12 6.20
CA TRP A 32 1.91 -8.81 5.03
C TRP A 32 1.12 -8.87 3.72
N PHE A 33 1.24 -7.80 2.94
CA PHE A 33 0.53 -7.63 1.70
C PHE A 33 1.49 -7.21 0.59
N CYS A 34 1.60 -8.05 -0.44
CA CYS A 34 2.08 -7.62 -1.75
C CYS A 34 0.94 -6.87 -2.47
N LEU A 35 1.17 -5.57 -2.69
CA LEU A 35 0.25 -4.58 -3.26
C LEU A 35 0.50 -4.39 -4.76
N GLN A 36 -0.53 -3.95 -5.49
CA GLN A 36 -0.41 -3.56 -6.89
C GLN A 36 -0.19 -2.05 -7.03
N GLY A 37 -1.18 -1.22 -6.69
CA GLY A 37 -1.04 0.24 -6.76
C GLY A 37 -0.58 0.90 -5.45
N GLY A 38 -1.00 0.38 -4.30
CA GLY A 38 -0.75 0.99 -2.99
C GLY A 38 -1.89 0.77 -1.99
N PHE A 39 -2.08 1.71 -1.07
CA PHE A 39 -3.14 1.64 -0.06
C PHE A 39 -3.85 2.98 0.11
N ALA A 40 -5.03 2.96 0.72
CA ALA A 40 -5.82 4.14 1.03
C ALA A 40 -6.43 4.08 2.43
N LEU A 41 -6.57 5.24 3.05
CA LEU A 41 -7.33 5.46 4.27
C LEU A 41 -8.57 6.26 3.90
N CYS A 42 -9.73 5.61 3.89
CA CYS A 42 -11.01 6.25 3.54
C CYS A 42 -11.73 6.68 4.82
N GLY A 43 -11.86 7.98 5.04
CA GLY A 43 -12.69 8.56 6.10
C GLY A 43 -14.10 8.88 5.60
N THR A 44 -14.89 9.54 6.45
CA THR A 44 -16.28 9.92 6.12
C THR A 44 -16.38 11.12 5.18
N GLU A 45 -15.51 12.12 5.37
CA GLU A 45 -15.54 13.38 4.60
C GLU A 45 -14.35 13.52 3.65
N ALA A 46 -13.25 12.85 3.95
CA ALA A 46 -12.03 12.87 3.16
C ALA A 46 -11.25 11.58 3.37
N GLY A 47 -10.29 11.34 2.48
CA GLY A 47 -9.34 10.24 2.62
C GLY A 47 -7.99 10.56 2.01
N LEU A 48 -7.14 9.55 2.08
CA LEU A 48 -5.76 9.57 1.63
C LEU A 48 -5.53 8.32 0.78
N ALA A 49 -4.84 8.46 -0.35
CA ALA A 49 -4.35 7.36 -1.17
C ALA A 49 -2.84 7.52 -1.33
N LEU A 50 -2.09 6.44 -1.11
CA LEU A 50 -0.64 6.41 -1.21
C LEU A 50 -0.23 5.31 -2.17
N SER A 51 0.30 5.71 -3.32
CA SER A 51 0.81 4.81 -4.35
C SER A 51 2.27 4.44 -4.07
N MET A 52 2.60 3.17 -4.29
CA MET A 52 3.88 2.55 -3.96
C MET A 52 4.47 1.77 -5.16
N PRO A 53 4.78 2.44 -6.29
CA PRO A 53 5.19 1.76 -7.53
C PRO A 53 6.50 0.97 -7.41
N ASP A 54 7.39 1.38 -6.50
CA ASP A 54 8.74 0.79 -6.37
C ASP A 54 8.90 -0.10 -5.12
N SER A 55 7.88 -0.19 -4.25
CA SER A 55 7.91 -1.00 -3.03
C SER A 55 6.54 -1.62 -2.79
N PRO A 56 6.24 -2.80 -3.37
CA PRO A 56 4.92 -3.39 -3.29
C PRO A 56 4.63 -4.06 -1.95
N LEU A 57 5.61 -4.19 -1.06
CA LEU A 57 5.47 -4.97 0.17
C LEU A 57 5.11 -4.06 1.36
N LEU A 58 3.88 -4.21 1.85
CA LEU A 58 3.34 -3.50 2.99
C LEU A 58 3.15 -4.46 4.16
N GLN A 59 3.65 -4.08 5.34
CA GLN A 59 3.31 -4.73 6.59
C GLN A 59 2.30 -3.88 7.37
N THR A 60 1.24 -4.50 7.88
CA THR A 60 0.14 -3.83 8.58
C THR A 60 0.10 -4.11 10.10
N GLY A 61 1.26 -4.35 10.69
CA GLY A 61 1.41 -4.78 12.09
C GLY A 61 2.79 -4.38 12.67
N PRO A 62 3.07 -4.77 13.91
CA PRO A 62 4.29 -4.41 14.64
C PRO A 62 5.59 -4.85 13.93
N LEU A 63 6.65 -4.03 14.02
CA LEU A 63 7.98 -4.39 13.54
C LEU A 63 8.70 -5.40 14.45
N GLU A 64 8.23 -5.56 15.69
CA GLU A 64 8.82 -6.47 16.65
C GLU A 64 8.88 -7.91 16.12
N TYR A 65 9.96 -8.60 16.50
CA TYR A 65 10.10 -10.01 16.22
C TYR A 65 9.02 -10.80 16.97
N GLY A 66 8.39 -11.75 16.27
CA GLY A 66 7.37 -12.62 16.85
C GLY A 66 6.85 -13.64 15.85
N GLU A 67 6.02 -14.55 16.35
CA GLU A 67 5.34 -15.55 15.53
C GLU A 67 4.40 -14.87 14.52
N ARG A 68 4.55 -15.24 13.24
CA ARG A 68 3.69 -14.75 12.16
C ARG A 68 2.40 -15.56 12.14
N ARG A 69 1.28 -14.86 12.28
CA ARG A 69 -0.06 -15.47 12.37
C ARG A 69 -0.72 -15.56 11.01
N LEU A 70 -1.56 -16.58 10.86
CA LEU A 70 -2.45 -16.71 9.73
C LEU A 70 -3.81 -16.11 10.07
N HIS A 71 -4.46 -15.53 9.07
CA HIS A 71 -5.76 -14.91 9.21
C HIS A 71 -6.84 -15.94 9.56
N ASP A 72 -7.52 -15.70 10.67
CA ASP A 72 -8.73 -16.40 11.10
C ASP A 72 -9.93 -15.44 11.06
N PRO A 73 -10.95 -15.70 10.22
CA PRO A 73 -12.16 -14.88 10.19
C PRO A 73 -12.92 -14.82 11.52
N ALA A 74 -12.74 -15.81 12.41
CA ALA A 74 -13.35 -15.82 13.74
C ALA A 74 -12.62 -14.89 14.73
N ALA A 75 -11.39 -14.50 14.44
CA ALA A 75 -10.56 -13.64 15.28
C ALA A 75 -9.88 -12.54 14.44
N PRO A 76 -10.66 -11.63 13.83
CA PRO A 76 -10.11 -10.57 12.99
C PRO A 76 -9.21 -9.65 13.83
N THR A 77 -7.99 -9.43 13.36
CA THR A 77 -7.06 -8.50 14.00
C THR A 77 -6.95 -7.25 13.12
N PRO A 78 -7.33 -6.07 13.63
CA PRO A 78 -7.22 -4.85 12.86
C PRO A 78 -5.75 -4.47 12.63
N PRO A 79 -5.44 -3.83 11.50
CA PRO A 79 -4.11 -3.30 11.24
C PRO A 79 -3.78 -2.18 12.25
N THR A 80 -2.54 -2.18 12.75
CA THR A 80 -2.09 -1.22 13.79
C THR A 80 -1.13 -0.16 13.24
N GLU A 81 -0.22 -0.59 12.37
CA GLU A 81 0.88 0.21 11.83
C GLU A 81 1.03 -0.08 10.34
N LEU A 82 1.69 0.79 9.60
CA LEU A 82 1.92 0.62 8.16
C LEU A 82 3.41 0.82 7.87
N HIS A 83 4.07 -0.24 7.42
CA HIS A 83 5.49 -0.23 7.10
C HIS A 83 5.71 -0.66 5.65
N ALA A 84 6.34 0.20 4.86
CA ALA A 84 6.79 -0.14 3.52
C ALA A 84 8.16 -0.81 3.59
N TRP A 85 8.27 -2.01 3.04
CA TRP A 85 9.53 -2.74 2.97
C TRP A 85 10.27 -2.35 1.70
N LEU A 86 11.12 -1.32 1.80
CA LEU A 86 11.91 -0.80 0.68
C LEU A 86 12.99 -1.78 0.23
N MET A 87 13.61 -2.45 1.20
CA MET A 87 14.70 -3.38 0.96
C MET A 87 14.48 -4.59 1.85
N SER A 88 14.50 -5.77 1.25
CA SER A 88 14.29 -7.03 1.93
C SER A 88 15.61 -7.59 2.43
N ASN A 89 16.04 -7.14 3.61
CA ASN A 89 17.00 -7.87 4.44
C ASN A 89 16.42 -8.22 5.81
N TYR A 90 15.10 -8.46 5.86
CA TYR A 90 14.51 -9.08 7.04
C TYR A 90 14.90 -10.57 7.11
N TRP A 91 15.26 -10.99 8.32
CA TRP A 91 15.93 -12.25 8.65
C TRP A 91 15.30 -13.49 8.00
N GLU A 92 16.17 -14.43 7.59
CA GLU A 92 15.93 -15.73 6.93
C GLU A 92 15.72 -15.75 5.39
N THR A 93 15.76 -14.62 4.68
CA THR A 93 15.72 -14.65 3.21
C THR A 93 17.12 -14.85 2.61
N ASN A 94 17.22 -15.73 1.61
CA ASN A 94 18.44 -16.15 0.89
C ASN A 94 19.12 -15.04 0.03
N PHE A 95 19.00 -13.77 0.41
CA PHE A 95 19.57 -12.65 -0.33
C PHE A 95 20.86 -12.14 0.31
N ASN A 96 21.73 -11.56 -0.52
CA ASN A 96 22.96 -10.94 -0.09
C ASN A 96 22.66 -9.85 0.96
N ALA A 97 23.39 -9.86 2.08
CA ALA A 97 23.21 -8.89 3.16
C ALA A 97 23.67 -7.47 2.78
N ASP A 98 24.39 -7.33 1.67
CA ASP A 98 24.86 -6.04 1.17
C ASP A 98 23.73 -5.28 0.45
N LEU A 99 23.32 -4.17 1.05
CA LEU A 99 22.37 -3.18 0.51
C LEU A 99 23.07 -1.88 0.09
N GLY A 100 24.39 -1.92 -0.13
CA GLY A 100 25.19 -0.76 -0.53
C GLY A 100 24.76 -0.17 -1.88
N GLY A 101 24.97 1.14 -2.04
CA GLY A 101 24.62 1.88 -3.25
C GLY A 101 23.54 2.93 -3.04
N PHE A 102 23.11 3.58 -4.12
CA PHE A 102 22.06 4.60 -4.11
C PHE A 102 20.77 4.00 -4.65
N HIS A 103 19.73 4.01 -3.82
CA HIS A 103 18.41 3.49 -4.15
C HIS A 103 17.39 4.63 -4.13
N GLY A 104 16.52 4.66 -5.13
CA GLY A 104 15.39 5.59 -5.20
C GLY A 104 14.09 4.80 -5.11
N PHE A 105 13.16 5.27 -4.28
CA PHE A 105 11.83 4.70 -4.16
C PHE A 105 10.80 5.83 -4.27
N ARG A 106 9.84 5.68 -5.18
CA ARG A 106 8.77 6.65 -5.38
C ARG A 106 7.58 6.32 -4.50
N PHE A 107 7.03 7.37 -3.91
CA PHE A 107 5.76 7.38 -3.18
C PHE A 107 4.96 8.57 -3.65
N VAL A 108 3.72 8.34 -4.08
CA VAL A 108 2.85 9.42 -4.55
C VAL A 108 1.63 9.49 -3.66
N LEU A 109 1.39 10.67 -3.08
CA LEU A 109 0.31 10.90 -2.13
C LEU A 109 -0.80 11.73 -2.79
N GLY A 110 -2.03 11.24 -2.72
CA GLY A 110 -3.24 12.00 -3.03
C GLY A 110 -4.16 12.07 -1.82
N TRP A 111 -4.83 13.20 -1.62
CA TRP A 111 -5.83 13.34 -0.55
C TRP A 111 -6.99 14.20 -1.02
N GLY A 112 -8.15 14.05 -0.39
CA GLY A 112 -9.30 14.91 -0.64
C GLY A 112 -10.64 14.29 -0.31
N ALA A 113 -11.70 15.09 -0.50
CA ALA A 113 -13.08 14.69 -0.23
C ALA A 113 -13.60 13.56 -1.13
N GLY A 114 -12.94 13.32 -2.27
CA GLY A 114 -13.27 12.24 -3.20
C GLY A 114 -12.77 10.86 -2.79
N LEU A 115 -12.13 10.70 -1.63
CA LEU A 115 -11.52 9.44 -1.19
C LEU A 115 -12.25 8.80 -0.01
N THR A 116 -13.57 8.64 -0.14
CA THR A 116 -14.42 8.10 0.94
C THR A 116 -14.89 6.67 0.65
N THR A 117 -14.72 6.18 -0.58
CA THR A 117 -15.10 4.83 -0.99
C THR A 117 -13.91 4.04 -1.56
N PRO A 118 -13.92 2.69 -1.48
CA PRO A 118 -12.86 1.86 -2.06
C PRO A 118 -12.73 2.03 -3.58
N VAL A 119 -13.84 2.22 -4.31
CA VAL A 119 -13.80 2.38 -5.76
C VAL A 119 -13.07 3.67 -6.15
N GLN A 120 -13.38 4.78 -5.47
CA GLN A 120 -12.67 6.05 -5.70
C GLN A 120 -11.20 5.94 -5.32
N ALA A 121 -10.89 5.29 -4.19
CA ALA A 121 -9.53 5.06 -3.76
C ALA A 121 -8.73 4.25 -4.80
N GLN A 122 -9.31 3.19 -5.36
CA GLN A 122 -8.64 2.38 -6.39
C GLN A 122 -8.38 3.20 -7.67
N GLN A 123 -9.36 4.01 -8.08
CA GLN A 123 -9.21 4.89 -9.25
C GLN A 123 -8.10 5.92 -9.03
N GLU A 124 -8.04 6.54 -7.85
CA GLU A 124 -6.98 7.49 -7.54
C GLU A 124 -5.61 6.80 -7.45
N LEU A 125 -5.50 5.62 -6.82
CA LEU A 125 -4.26 4.86 -6.81
C LEU A 125 -3.75 4.55 -8.22
N ARG A 126 -4.62 4.13 -9.13
CA ARG A 126 -4.25 3.90 -10.55
C ARG A 126 -3.80 5.18 -11.24
N LYS A 127 -4.44 6.31 -10.95
CA LYS A 127 -4.05 7.62 -11.49
C LYS A 127 -2.71 8.09 -10.94
N LEU A 128 -2.43 7.86 -9.66
CA LEU A 128 -1.16 8.22 -9.02
C LEU A 128 0.00 7.33 -9.49
N ASP A 129 -0.28 6.06 -9.78
CA ASP A 129 0.68 5.08 -10.28
C ASP A 129 1.09 5.34 -11.75
N GLN A 130 0.16 5.88 -12.55
CA GLN A 130 0.44 6.29 -13.91
C GLN A 130 1.14 7.66 -13.91
N GLU A 131 2.46 7.67 -14.12
CA GLU A 131 3.20 8.91 -14.36
C GLU A 131 2.56 9.71 -15.52
N LEU A 132 2.51 11.04 -15.35
CA LEU A 132 2.26 11.99 -16.43
C LEU A 132 3.19 11.67 -17.60
N ALA A 133 2.64 11.14 -18.71
CA ALA A 133 3.37 11.00 -19.95
C ALA A 133 3.83 12.38 -20.42
N MET A 134 5.12 12.71 -20.22
CA MET A 134 5.71 13.93 -20.76
C MET A 134 5.91 13.76 -22.27
N LEU A 135 4.93 14.16 -23.07
CA LEU A 135 5.05 14.24 -24.53
C LEU A 135 5.81 15.51 -24.92
N ARG A 136 7.09 15.37 -25.31
CA ARG A 136 7.83 16.45 -25.97
C ARG A 136 7.58 16.38 -27.47
N HIS A 137 6.79 17.30 -28.03
CA HIS A 137 6.70 17.50 -29.46
C HIS A 137 7.75 18.54 -29.89
N SER A 138 8.79 18.11 -30.60
CA SER A 138 9.69 19.03 -31.31
C SER A 138 9.19 19.20 -32.75
N ALA A 139 8.57 20.35 -33.05
CA ALA A 139 8.37 20.77 -34.43
C ALA A 139 9.73 21.24 -34.97
N GLY A 140 10.35 20.44 -35.85
CA GLY A 140 11.49 20.89 -36.63
C GLY A 140 11.04 21.94 -37.65
N PRO A 141 11.88 22.92 -38.00
CA PRO A 141 11.53 23.91 -39.01
C PRO A 141 11.41 23.26 -40.40
N ASN A 142 10.38 23.67 -41.14
CA ASN A 142 10.00 23.24 -42.49
C ASN A 142 11.10 23.43 -43.54
#